data_AF-A0A533QES4-F1
#
_entry.id   AF-A0A533QES4-F1
#
_cell.length_a   1.000
_cell.length_b   1.000
_cell.length_c   1.000
_cell.angle_alpha   90.00
_cell.angle_beta   90.00
_cell.angle_gamma   90.00
#
_symmetry.space_group_name_H-M   'P 1'
#
loop_
_entity.id
_entity.type
_entity.pdbx_description
1 polymer ?
#
loop_
_entity_poly.entity_id
_entity_poly.type
_entity_poly.pdbx_seq_one_letter_code
_entity_poly.pdbx_strand_id
1 'polypeptide(L)'
;MDKKLTHIVGTFLIKAEGAFLNGSTSEKHEGYDITTPKTMQEFNNKIPYVSAQAWRHWLRETYKEEYPCDPTTPVETTGIDTGESESKEKYTTKKVGLNIDPVLYAEHDIFGYMAAKEGQGSKGIKATIRSSPFQSSILMSVRKSGWEGIDKGFVYPKSIAISLYQEILDDITGEKSKLSEKCRGKINEAKSLLKQDISREDLVKRLESKLREISNEISDEKEKKELELAVRKIILAVPSPLPYTTRFYNTHLQGIFGLAYHRIGVFRNAGDREELEDRLIKEYEQKQVVERVLTNDKSATIYQIKDKNKKIERTEKILRSLAVLRGGAKQAQFGTDVSPKVMIIAGLTCGNLIFNDLFEDAKELVTNPREQKTGDIFEVVESKVMGGTRIKLNTLKQTICDYADRIVTPVYIGIRSGYLSNESENELIKWIKNPQKWQDDVFGNKINTTPTKPEVKPGTTTTKTSNMPEVCLTSPVEAVELLLVKVNELEN
;
A
#
# COMPACT_ATOMS: atom_id res chain seq x y z
N MET A 1 26.74 13.01 -26.53
CA MET A 1 25.27 13.10 -26.45
C MET A 1 24.93 13.20 -24.99
N ASP A 2 24.34 14.30 -24.56
CA ASP A 2 23.87 14.42 -23.18
C ASP A 2 22.81 13.35 -22.90
N LYS A 3 22.98 12.66 -21.78
CA LYS A 3 22.11 11.55 -21.41
C LYS A 3 20.76 12.11 -20.96
N LYS A 4 19.71 11.90 -21.76
CA LYS A 4 18.36 12.35 -21.43
C LYS A 4 17.74 11.52 -20.31
N LEU A 5 17.25 12.18 -19.26
CA LEU A 5 16.48 11.54 -18.19
C LEU A 5 15.21 10.88 -18.76
N THR A 6 15.01 9.60 -18.46
CA THR A 6 13.80 8.87 -18.89
C THR A 6 13.01 8.28 -17.73
N HIS A 7 13.68 7.92 -16.63
CA HIS A 7 13.08 7.30 -15.45
C HIS A 7 13.64 7.90 -14.17
N ILE A 8 12.81 7.94 -13.13
CA ILE A 8 13.23 8.15 -11.75
C ILE A 8 13.03 6.82 -11.03
N VAL A 9 14.08 6.29 -10.41
CA VAL A 9 14.05 4.97 -9.76
C VAL A 9 14.45 5.14 -8.31
N GLY A 10 13.73 4.43 -7.43
CA GLY A 10 14.06 4.45 -6.02
C GLY A 10 13.65 3.20 -5.26
N THR A 11 14.20 3.06 -4.07
CA THR A 11 13.73 2.15 -3.04
C THR A 11 13.52 2.91 -1.75
N PHE A 12 12.61 2.42 -0.92
CA PHE A 12 12.37 2.96 0.40
C PHE A 12 12.13 1.85 1.41
N LEU A 13 12.42 2.15 2.67
CA LEU A 13 12.20 1.27 3.79
C LEU A 13 11.21 1.93 4.75
N ILE A 14 10.15 1.22 5.12
CA ILE A 14 9.23 1.65 6.18
C ILE A 14 9.43 0.78 7.42
N LYS A 15 9.18 1.36 8.60
CA LYS A 15 9.25 0.65 9.88
C LYS A 15 7.83 0.28 10.31
N ALA A 16 7.55 -1.01 10.38
CA ALA A 16 6.22 -1.55 10.69
C ALA A 16 6.30 -2.37 11.99
N GLU A 17 6.26 -1.67 13.13
CA GLU A 17 6.15 -2.26 14.46
C GLU A 17 4.69 -2.29 14.91
N GLY A 18 4.25 -3.43 15.44
CA GLY A 18 2.87 -3.65 15.84
C GLY A 18 1.89 -3.48 14.69
N ALA A 19 2.25 -3.94 13.48
CA ALA A 19 1.60 -3.48 12.27
C ALA A 19 0.65 -4.51 11.64
N PHE A 20 -0.46 -4.00 11.08
CA PHE A 20 -1.36 -4.75 10.21
C PHE A 20 -1.70 -3.90 8.99
N LEU A 21 -0.82 -3.88 7.98
CA LEU A 21 -1.03 -2.97 6.85
C LEU A 21 -1.91 -3.56 5.74
N ASN A 22 -2.06 -4.88 5.68
CA ASN A 22 -2.91 -5.55 4.71
C ASN A 22 -3.28 -6.98 5.16
N GLY A 23 -4.58 -7.30 5.12
CA GLY A 23 -5.11 -8.61 5.53
C GLY A 23 -5.42 -9.54 4.36
N SER A 24 -5.34 -10.85 4.59
CA SER A 24 -5.88 -11.88 3.70
C SER A 24 -6.70 -12.87 4.51
N THR A 25 -8.02 -12.65 4.55
CA THR A 25 -9.03 -13.60 5.03
C THR A 25 -8.96 -13.92 6.53
N SER A 26 -10.13 -14.21 7.11
CA SER A 26 -10.24 -14.68 8.50
C SER A 26 -10.06 -16.21 8.52
N GLU A 27 -9.08 -16.71 9.27
CA GLU A 27 -9.00 -18.12 9.65
C GLU A 27 -9.98 -18.37 10.80
N LYS A 28 -10.54 -19.57 10.91
CA LYS A 28 -11.31 -19.99 12.11
C LYS A 28 -10.48 -20.97 12.92
N HIS A 29 -10.27 -20.67 14.20
CA HIS A 29 -9.61 -21.58 15.14
C HIS A 29 -10.45 -21.67 16.41
N GLU A 30 -10.77 -22.88 16.86
CA GLU A 30 -11.57 -23.12 18.09
C GLU A 30 -12.89 -22.33 18.14
N GLY A 31 -13.49 -22.04 16.98
CA GLY A 31 -14.74 -21.28 16.88
C GLY A 31 -14.58 -19.76 16.87
N TYR A 32 -13.35 -19.23 16.93
CA TYR A 32 -13.06 -17.79 16.88
C TYR A 32 -12.45 -17.36 15.55
N ASP A 33 -12.80 -16.15 15.11
CA ASP A 33 -12.24 -15.55 13.90
C ASP A 33 -10.85 -14.97 14.20
N ILE A 34 -9.86 -15.40 13.42
CA ILE A 34 -8.49 -14.91 13.42
C ILE A 34 -8.25 -14.11 12.14
N THR A 35 -8.05 -12.80 12.28
CA THR A 35 -7.63 -11.97 11.15
C THR A 35 -6.11 -12.06 10.98
N THR A 36 -5.64 -12.43 9.78
CA THR A 36 -4.21 -12.62 9.51
C THR A 36 -3.68 -11.63 8.47
N PRO A 37 -2.43 -11.15 8.63
CA PRO A 37 -1.79 -10.28 7.65
C PRO A 37 -1.41 -11.10 6.40
N LYS A 38 -1.34 -10.45 5.24
CA LYS A 38 -0.87 -11.14 4.03
C LYS A 38 0.58 -11.55 4.20
N THR A 39 0.84 -12.79 3.82
CA THR A 39 2.15 -13.41 3.91
C THR A 39 2.47 -14.15 2.62
N MET A 40 3.75 -14.27 2.32
CA MET A 40 4.25 -15.02 1.17
C MET A 40 5.39 -15.94 1.59
N GLN A 41 5.61 -16.99 0.80
CA GLN A 41 6.74 -17.90 1.00
C GLN A 41 7.99 -17.29 0.37
N GLU A 42 9.04 -17.13 1.18
CA GLU A 42 10.38 -16.76 0.74
C GLU A 42 11.36 -17.84 1.21
N PHE A 43 11.79 -18.71 0.29
CA PHE A 43 12.54 -19.93 0.61
C PHE A 43 11.85 -20.78 1.69
N ASN A 44 12.47 -20.95 2.86
CA ASN A 44 11.94 -21.71 3.98
C ASN A 44 11.15 -20.86 4.98
N ASN A 45 11.02 -19.55 4.74
CA ASN A 45 10.36 -18.64 5.67
C ASN A 45 9.04 -18.13 5.08
N LYS A 46 8.05 -17.94 5.94
CA LYS A 46 6.82 -17.22 5.62
C LYS A 46 6.99 -15.79 6.11
N ILE A 47 6.94 -14.81 5.21
CA ILE A 47 7.21 -13.41 5.52
C ILE A 47 5.99 -12.52 5.23
N PRO A 48 5.74 -11.47 6.01
CA PRO A 48 4.66 -10.53 5.73
C PRO A 48 5.05 -9.65 4.54
N TYR A 49 4.04 -9.27 3.75
CA TYR A 49 4.23 -8.36 2.62
C TYR A 49 3.01 -7.47 2.42
N VAL A 50 3.23 -6.27 1.88
CA VAL A 50 2.17 -5.38 1.42
C VAL A 50 2.07 -5.45 -0.11
N SER A 51 0.88 -5.74 -0.63
CA SER A 51 0.66 -5.77 -2.08
C SER A 51 0.90 -4.41 -2.73
N ALA A 52 1.45 -4.39 -3.95
CA ALA A 52 1.69 -3.16 -4.70
C ALA A 52 0.43 -2.28 -4.82
N GLN A 53 -0.74 -2.89 -5.07
CA GLN A 53 -2.01 -2.17 -5.14
C GLN A 53 -2.38 -1.44 -3.84
N ALA A 54 -2.10 -2.04 -2.68
CA ALA A 54 -2.45 -1.46 -1.40
C ALA A 54 -1.65 -0.18 -1.13
N TRP A 55 -0.33 -0.20 -1.29
CA TRP A 55 0.47 0.99 -1.04
C TRP A 55 0.39 2.03 -2.17
N ARG A 56 0.07 1.62 -3.41
CA ARG A 56 -0.32 2.57 -4.47
C ARG A 56 -1.59 3.33 -4.10
N HIS A 57 -2.56 2.67 -3.46
CA HIS A 57 -3.74 3.34 -2.95
C HIS A 57 -3.37 4.33 -1.83
N TRP A 58 -2.52 3.95 -0.89
CA TRP A 58 -1.99 4.88 0.13
C TRP A 58 -1.32 6.11 -0.48
N LEU A 59 -0.52 5.91 -1.53
CA LEU A 59 0.14 7.02 -2.23
C LEU A 59 -0.88 7.94 -2.92
N ARG A 60 -1.95 7.40 -3.51
CA ARG A 60 -3.04 8.20 -4.08
C ARG A 60 -3.77 9.02 -3.01
N GLU A 61 -4.11 8.41 -1.87
CA GLU A 61 -4.79 9.14 -0.80
C GLU A 61 -3.88 10.20 -0.18
N THR A 62 -2.59 9.88 0.03
CA THR A 62 -1.60 10.87 0.47
C THR A 62 -1.51 12.03 -0.50
N TYR A 63 -1.47 11.78 -1.81
CA TYR A 63 -1.49 12.83 -2.83
C TYR A 63 -2.71 13.74 -2.71
N LYS A 64 -3.90 13.18 -2.51
CA LYS A 64 -5.14 13.96 -2.36
C LYS A 64 -5.13 14.80 -1.09
N GLU A 65 -4.61 14.24 0.01
CA GLU A 65 -4.49 14.96 1.28
C GLU A 65 -3.48 16.11 1.22
N GLU A 66 -2.33 15.90 0.58
CA GLU A 66 -1.28 16.91 0.45
C GLU A 66 -1.63 18.00 -0.57
N TYR A 67 -2.45 17.67 -1.57
CA TYR A 67 -2.85 18.58 -2.65
C TYR A 67 -4.38 18.62 -2.83
N PRO A 68 -5.14 19.12 -1.83
CA PRO A 68 -6.61 19.10 -1.86
C PRO A 68 -7.22 20.01 -2.94
N CYS A 69 -6.44 20.96 -3.47
CA CYS A 69 -6.85 21.84 -4.57
C CYS A 69 -6.69 21.21 -5.95
N ASP A 70 -6.00 20.07 -6.06
CA ASP A 70 -5.83 19.39 -7.34
C ASP A 70 -7.14 18.72 -7.77
N PRO A 71 -7.44 18.69 -9.07
CA PRO A 71 -8.56 17.91 -9.57
C PRO A 71 -8.36 16.44 -9.20
N THR A 72 -9.31 15.89 -8.44
CA THR A 72 -9.40 14.47 -8.14
C THR A 72 -10.61 13.88 -8.85
N THR A 73 -10.51 12.64 -9.30
CA THR A 73 -11.64 11.96 -9.94
C THR A 73 -12.81 11.91 -8.95
N PRO A 74 -14.02 12.37 -9.31
CA PRO A 74 -15.17 12.25 -8.44
C PRO A 74 -15.38 10.80 -8.02
N VAL A 75 -15.40 10.55 -6.72
CA VAL A 75 -15.88 9.27 -6.19
C VAL A 75 -17.38 9.32 -6.34
N GLU A 76 -17.91 8.86 -7.48
CA GLU A 76 -19.33 8.57 -7.55
C GLU A 76 -19.60 7.40 -6.59
N THR A 77 -20.07 7.71 -5.38
CA THR A 77 -20.79 6.78 -4.52
C THR A 77 -22.11 6.42 -5.18
N THR A 78 -22.06 5.70 -6.31
CA THR A 78 -23.21 4.95 -6.83
C THR A 78 -23.36 3.70 -5.97
N GLY A 79 -23.91 3.91 -4.78
CA GLY A 79 -24.06 2.86 -3.76
C GLY A 79 -24.61 3.35 -2.42
N ILE A 80 -25.30 4.50 -2.36
CA ILE A 80 -26.32 4.68 -1.34
C ILE A 80 -27.61 4.21 -2.00
N ASP A 81 -27.99 2.98 -1.70
CA ASP A 81 -29.30 2.43 -1.99
C ASP A 81 -30.31 3.23 -1.14
N THR A 82 -30.77 4.39 -1.63
CA THR A 82 -31.92 5.10 -1.04
C THR A 82 -33.19 4.33 -1.40
N GLY A 83 -33.33 3.12 -0.86
CA GLY A 83 -34.58 2.42 -0.55
C GLY A 83 -35.71 2.34 -1.59
N GLU A 84 -35.51 2.73 -2.84
CA GLU A 84 -36.56 2.82 -3.84
C GLU A 84 -36.03 2.40 -5.21
N SER A 85 -35.73 1.11 -5.35
CA SER A 85 -35.85 0.39 -6.64
C SER A 85 -35.72 -1.11 -6.44
N GLU A 86 -36.81 -1.82 -6.67
CA GLU A 86 -36.87 -3.28 -6.76
C GLU A 86 -36.12 -3.77 -8.00
N SER A 87 -34.80 -3.78 -7.96
CA SER A 87 -34.02 -4.72 -8.77
C SER A 87 -32.64 -4.94 -8.14
N LYS A 88 -32.48 -6.12 -7.54
CA LYS A 88 -31.17 -6.66 -7.13
C LYS A 88 -30.36 -7.02 -8.38
N GLU A 89 -29.89 -6.02 -9.13
CA GLU A 89 -28.79 -6.24 -10.06
C GLU A 89 -27.49 -6.31 -9.24
N LYS A 90 -26.87 -7.49 -9.22
CA LYS A 90 -25.50 -7.66 -8.73
C LYS A 90 -24.62 -6.59 -9.38
N TYR A 91 -24.03 -5.73 -8.57
CA TYR A 91 -22.98 -4.79 -8.98
C TYR A 91 -21.88 -5.55 -9.72
N THR A 92 -21.95 -5.51 -11.04
CA THR A 92 -20.87 -5.98 -11.89
C THR A 92 -19.97 -4.80 -12.17
N THR A 93 -18.68 -5.05 -12.33
CA THR A 93 -17.65 -4.12 -12.83
C THR A 93 -17.97 -3.45 -14.17
N LYS A 94 -19.16 -3.70 -14.74
CA LYS A 94 -19.66 -3.21 -16.03
C LYS A 94 -20.07 -1.73 -16.05
N LYS A 95 -20.26 -1.08 -14.90
CA LYS A 95 -20.69 0.34 -14.83
C LYS A 95 -19.70 1.27 -14.14
N VAL A 96 -18.45 0.87 -13.96
CA VAL A 96 -17.37 1.79 -13.56
C VAL A 96 -16.75 2.42 -14.81
N GLY A 97 -17.60 2.97 -15.68
CA GLY A 97 -17.19 3.89 -16.74
C GLY A 97 -17.03 5.27 -16.12
N LEU A 98 -16.15 5.38 -15.11
CA LEU A 98 -15.82 6.65 -14.47
C LEU A 98 -15.28 7.61 -15.54
N ASN A 99 -15.52 8.90 -15.34
CA ASN A 99 -15.07 10.00 -16.18
C ASN A 99 -13.53 10.07 -16.25
N ILE A 100 -12.91 9.15 -17.02
CA ILE A 100 -11.47 9.00 -17.15
C ILE A 100 -10.95 10.16 -17.99
N ASP A 101 -10.26 11.08 -17.32
CA ASP A 101 -9.56 12.19 -17.96
C ASP A 101 -8.12 12.28 -17.43
N PRO A 102 -7.11 11.73 -18.14
CA PRO A 102 -5.71 11.82 -17.72
C PRO A 102 -5.05 13.17 -18.04
N VAL A 103 -5.71 14.02 -18.82
CA VAL A 103 -5.23 15.39 -19.08
C VAL A 103 -5.55 16.26 -17.87
N LEU A 104 -6.75 16.09 -17.29
CA LEU A 104 -7.16 16.78 -16.08
C LEU A 104 -6.60 16.12 -14.81
N TYR A 105 -6.84 14.82 -14.62
CA TYR A 105 -6.52 14.11 -13.39
C TYR A 105 -5.11 13.48 -13.44
N ALA A 106 -4.20 14.00 -12.62
CA ALA A 106 -2.83 13.49 -12.52
C ALA A 106 -2.77 12.00 -12.14
N GLU A 107 -3.72 11.53 -11.32
CA GLU A 107 -3.78 10.15 -10.89
C GLU A 107 -4.01 9.16 -12.04
N HIS A 108 -4.84 9.52 -13.03
CA HIS A 108 -5.09 8.69 -14.20
C HIS A 108 -3.86 8.63 -15.12
N ASP A 109 -3.16 9.76 -15.24
CA ASP A 109 -1.91 9.83 -15.99
C ASP A 109 -0.81 8.97 -15.35
N ILE A 110 -0.55 9.16 -14.05
CA ILE A 110 0.57 8.55 -13.33
C ILE A 110 0.32 7.06 -13.04
N PHE A 111 -0.87 6.70 -12.59
CA PHE A 111 -1.15 5.33 -12.13
C PHE A 111 -1.84 4.45 -13.16
N GLY A 112 -2.22 5.01 -14.31
CA GLY A 112 -2.92 4.32 -15.38
C GLY A 112 -4.36 3.96 -15.04
N TYR A 113 -5.05 3.41 -16.04
CA TYR A 113 -6.46 3.00 -15.97
C TYR A 113 -6.76 1.97 -17.05
N MET A 114 -7.89 1.31 -16.89
CA MET A 114 -8.47 0.38 -17.85
C MET A 114 -9.98 0.58 -17.80
N ALA A 115 -10.55 1.15 -18.85
CA ALA A 115 -12.00 1.28 -18.97
C ALA A 115 -12.58 0.03 -19.64
N ALA A 116 -13.58 -0.58 -18.99
CA ALA A 116 -14.37 -1.63 -19.61
C ALA A 116 -15.51 -0.98 -20.43
N LYS A 117 -15.51 -1.17 -21.75
CA LYS A 117 -16.59 -0.72 -22.64
C LYS A 117 -17.44 -1.92 -23.06
N GLU A 118 -18.76 -1.78 -23.12
CA GLU A 118 -19.62 -2.84 -23.69
C GLU A 118 -19.25 -3.07 -25.18
N GLY A 119 -19.08 -4.33 -25.57
CA GLY A 119 -18.72 -4.71 -26.96
C GLY A 119 -17.22 -4.71 -27.28
N GLN A 120 -16.35 -4.55 -26.28
CA GLN A 120 -14.89 -4.68 -26.41
C GLN A 120 -14.54 -6.08 -26.97
N GLY A 121 -13.74 -6.12 -28.05
CA GLY A 121 -13.32 -7.37 -28.71
C GLY A 121 -14.22 -7.88 -29.84
N SER A 122 -15.47 -7.40 -29.96
CA SER A 122 -16.43 -7.95 -30.94
C SER A 122 -16.91 -6.97 -32.02
N LYS A 123 -16.64 -5.66 -31.89
CA LYS A 123 -17.14 -4.61 -32.80
C LYS A 123 -16.12 -3.54 -33.20
N GLY A 124 -14.82 -3.83 -33.15
CA GLY A 124 -13.79 -2.83 -33.50
C GLY A 124 -13.72 -1.62 -32.56
N ILE A 125 -14.38 -1.69 -31.40
CA ILE A 125 -14.30 -0.67 -30.35
C ILE A 125 -12.94 -0.78 -29.67
N LYS A 126 -12.18 0.31 -29.70
CA LYS A 126 -10.86 0.38 -29.06
C LYS A 126 -10.98 0.30 -27.55
N ALA A 127 -10.00 -0.33 -26.94
CA ALA A 127 -9.85 -0.43 -25.50
C ALA A 127 -9.17 0.83 -24.94
N THR A 128 -9.86 1.58 -24.08
CA THR A 128 -9.28 2.70 -23.35
C THR A 128 -8.41 2.17 -22.21
N ILE A 129 -7.11 2.06 -22.44
CA ILE A 129 -6.16 1.46 -21.49
C ILE A 129 -4.87 2.26 -21.48
N ARG A 130 -4.47 2.72 -20.29
CA ARG A 130 -3.15 3.29 -20.05
C ARG A 130 -2.38 2.42 -19.07
N SER A 131 -1.27 1.86 -19.56
CA SER A 131 -0.29 1.23 -18.68
C SER A 131 0.31 2.30 -17.78
N SER A 132 0.46 1.99 -16.51
CA SER A 132 0.91 2.99 -15.54
C SER A 132 2.37 3.40 -15.75
N PRO A 133 2.65 4.72 -15.82
CA PRO A 133 4.00 5.25 -15.69
C PRO A 133 4.67 4.95 -14.35
N PHE A 134 3.91 4.83 -13.25
CA PHE A 134 4.44 4.52 -11.92
C PHE A 134 4.48 3.01 -11.63
N GLN A 135 5.65 2.43 -11.73
CA GLN A 135 5.97 1.06 -11.38
C GLN A 135 6.19 0.91 -9.87
N SER A 136 5.74 -0.20 -9.30
CA SER A 136 5.78 -0.48 -7.86
C SER A 136 5.99 -1.96 -7.60
N SER A 137 6.92 -2.31 -6.72
CA SER A 137 7.03 -3.66 -6.18
C SER A 137 6.01 -3.87 -5.05
N ILE A 138 5.89 -5.08 -4.55
CA ILE A 138 5.33 -5.30 -3.22
C ILE A 138 6.28 -4.73 -2.15
N LEU A 139 5.78 -4.37 -0.97
CA LEU A 139 6.64 -4.07 0.18
C LEU A 139 6.93 -5.39 0.88
N MET A 140 8.20 -5.80 0.94
CA MET A 140 8.60 -7.10 1.49
C MET A 140 9.31 -6.93 2.83
N SER A 141 9.02 -7.82 3.77
CA SER A 141 9.73 -7.90 5.04
C SER A 141 11.20 -8.21 4.85
N VAL A 142 12.06 -7.39 5.45
CA VAL A 142 13.49 -7.70 5.57
C VAL A 142 13.74 -8.73 6.67
N ARG A 143 12.83 -8.83 7.66
CA ARG A 143 12.84 -9.85 8.72
C ARG A 143 12.24 -11.16 8.22
N LYS A 144 13.02 -12.25 8.32
CA LYS A 144 12.58 -13.57 7.84
C LYS A 144 11.82 -14.40 8.89
N SER A 145 12.10 -14.19 10.18
CA SER A 145 11.54 -14.98 11.28
C SER A 145 11.30 -14.13 12.53
N GLY A 146 10.44 -14.58 13.44
CA GLY A 146 10.18 -13.86 14.70
C GLY A 146 9.53 -12.49 14.50
N TRP A 147 8.80 -12.32 13.40
CA TRP A 147 8.06 -11.09 13.09
C TRP A 147 6.63 -11.13 13.65
N GLU A 148 6.06 -12.32 13.91
CA GLU A 148 4.64 -12.50 14.22
C GLU A 148 4.31 -12.14 15.67
N GLY A 149 3.25 -11.35 15.86
CA GLY A 149 2.64 -11.03 17.15
C GLY A 149 1.13 -11.28 17.13
N ILE A 150 0.54 -11.37 18.32
CA ILE A 150 -0.89 -11.70 18.51
C ILE A 150 -1.53 -10.66 19.42
N ASP A 151 -2.64 -10.08 18.96
CA ASP A 151 -3.53 -9.22 19.73
C ASP A 151 -4.90 -9.91 19.91
N LYS A 152 -5.43 -9.92 21.13
CA LYS A 152 -6.71 -10.54 21.48
C LYS A 152 -7.68 -9.47 21.93
N GLY A 153 -8.82 -9.39 21.25
CA GLY A 153 -9.86 -8.42 21.54
C GLY A 153 -11.23 -9.07 21.68
N PHE A 154 -12.24 -8.23 21.89
CA PHE A 154 -13.64 -8.61 22.03
C PHE A 154 -14.52 -7.75 21.12
N VAL A 155 -15.48 -8.36 20.43
CA VAL A 155 -16.48 -7.68 19.59
C VAL A 155 -17.87 -8.07 20.04
N TYR A 156 -18.84 -7.19 19.87
CA TYR A 156 -20.27 -7.46 20.08
C TYR A 156 -20.97 -7.57 18.72
N PRO A 157 -21.09 -8.76 18.11
CA PRO A 157 -21.71 -8.90 16.81
C PRO A 157 -23.20 -8.60 16.89
N LYS A 158 -23.72 -7.88 15.89
CA LYS A 158 -25.16 -7.63 15.73
C LYS A 158 -25.96 -8.95 15.67
N SER A 159 -25.39 -10.00 15.09
CA SER A 159 -26.02 -11.33 15.01
C SER A 159 -26.32 -11.94 16.37
N ILE A 160 -25.43 -11.79 17.36
CA ILE A 160 -25.67 -12.31 18.72
C ILE A 160 -26.77 -11.52 19.41
N ALA A 161 -26.78 -10.20 19.26
CA ALA A 161 -27.87 -9.38 19.78
C ALA A 161 -29.23 -9.81 19.20
N ILE A 162 -29.29 -10.05 17.89
CA ILE A 162 -30.51 -10.53 17.21
C ILE A 162 -30.93 -11.91 17.74
N SER A 163 -30.01 -12.87 17.86
CA SER A 163 -30.31 -14.19 18.40
C SER A 163 -30.84 -14.13 19.84
N LEU A 164 -30.24 -13.28 20.69
CA LEU A 164 -30.67 -13.07 22.06
C LEU A 164 -32.08 -12.45 22.13
N TYR A 165 -32.38 -11.45 21.30
CA TYR A 165 -33.72 -10.87 21.24
C TYR A 165 -34.75 -11.86 20.69
N GLN A 166 -34.37 -12.66 19.70
CA GLN A 166 -35.21 -13.72 19.15
C GLN A 166 -35.57 -14.74 20.23
N GLU A 167 -34.59 -15.22 21.01
CA GLU A 167 -34.80 -16.15 22.13
C GLU A 167 -35.76 -15.55 23.18
N ILE A 168 -35.57 -14.29 23.57
CA ILE A 168 -36.46 -13.59 24.51
C ILE A 168 -37.90 -13.52 23.96
N LEU A 169 -38.06 -13.22 22.66
CA LEU A 169 -39.38 -13.14 22.02
C LEU A 169 -40.03 -14.52 21.80
N ASP A 170 -39.23 -15.57 21.60
CA ASP A 170 -39.71 -16.95 21.48
C ASP A 170 -40.15 -17.51 22.85
N ASP A 171 -39.39 -17.26 23.91
CA ASP A 171 -39.72 -17.64 25.28
C ASP A 171 -41.11 -17.13 25.71
N ILE A 172 -41.42 -15.88 25.37
CA ILE A 172 -42.72 -15.27 25.72
C ILE A 172 -43.86 -15.69 24.79
N THR A 173 -43.56 -16.24 23.61
CA THR A 173 -44.58 -16.72 22.64
C THR A 173 -44.75 -18.23 22.64
N GLY A 174 -43.91 -18.96 23.39
CA GLY A 174 -43.93 -20.42 23.49
C GLY A 174 -45.18 -21.00 24.14
N GLU A 175 -45.34 -22.31 24.07
CA GLU A 175 -46.55 -23.04 24.51
C GLU A 175 -46.95 -22.80 25.97
N LYS A 176 -45.97 -22.48 26.84
CA LYS A 176 -46.18 -22.20 28.27
C LYS A 176 -46.60 -20.75 28.58
N SER A 177 -46.66 -19.88 27.57
CA SER A 177 -47.01 -18.46 27.75
C SER A 177 -48.52 -18.24 27.84
N LYS A 178 -48.93 -17.26 28.65
CA LYS A 178 -50.35 -16.94 28.89
C LYS A 178 -50.91 -15.95 27.88
N LEU A 179 -50.14 -15.58 26.87
CA LEU A 179 -50.56 -14.62 25.85
C LEU A 179 -51.63 -15.21 24.92
N SER A 180 -52.69 -14.44 24.67
CA SER A 180 -53.69 -14.73 23.65
C SER A 180 -53.09 -14.89 22.24
N GLU A 181 -53.78 -15.63 21.37
CA GLU A 181 -53.36 -15.87 19.99
C GLU A 181 -53.21 -14.57 19.18
N LYS A 182 -54.07 -13.58 19.45
CA LYS A 182 -53.99 -12.23 18.87
C LYS A 182 -52.68 -11.52 19.27
N CYS A 183 -52.29 -11.60 20.54
CA CYS A 183 -51.03 -11.03 21.05
C CYS A 183 -49.82 -11.73 20.43
N ARG A 184 -49.86 -13.07 20.32
CA ARG A 184 -48.81 -13.87 19.67
C ARG A 184 -48.62 -13.45 18.20
N GLY A 185 -49.70 -13.22 17.46
CA GLY A 185 -49.65 -12.72 16.09
C GLY A 185 -48.91 -11.38 15.95
N LYS A 186 -49.20 -10.42 16.84
CA LYS A 186 -48.54 -9.11 16.85
C LYS A 186 -47.08 -9.15 17.27
N ILE A 187 -46.70 -10.04 18.20
CA ILE A 187 -45.30 -10.25 18.56
C ILE A 187 -44.53 -10.88 17.39
N ASN A 188 -45.16 -11.80 16.65
CA ASN A 188 -44.55 -12.36 15.44
C ASN A 188 -44.36 -11.29 14.34
N GLU A 189 -45.26 -10.31 14.24
CA GLU A 189 -45.05 -9.13 13.41
C GLU A 189 -43.85 -8.30 13.90
N ALA A 190 -43.70 -8.10 15.22
CA ALA A 190 -42.54 -7.41 15.79
C ALA A 190 -41.21 -8.14 15.54
N LYS A 191 -41.19 -9.49 15.50
CA LYS A 191 -40.01 -10.29 15.13
C LYS A 191 -39.50 -9.97 13.71
N SER A 192 -40.35 -9.44 12.83
CA SER A 192 -39.90 -9.00 11.50
C SER A 192 -38.87 -7.86 11.56
N LEU A 193 -38.88 -7.06 12.63
CA LEU A 193 -37.91 -5.98 12.85
C LEU A 193 -36.48 -6.51 13.00
N LEU A 194 -36.31 -7.74 13.52
CA LEU A 194 -35.01 -8.39 13.67
C LEU A 194 -34.31 -8.67 12.34
N LYS A 195 -35.05 -8.69 11.24
CA LYS A 195 -34.53 -8.89 9.87
C LYS A 195 -34.10 -7.60 9.20
N GLN A 196 -34.37 -6.43 9.80
CA GLN A 196 -34.04 -5.14 9.22
C GLN A 196 -32.56 -4.78 9.45
N ASP A 197 -31.95 -4.13 8.46
CA ASP A 197 -30.57 -3.68 8.58
C ASP A 197 -30.46 -2.31 9.26
N ILE A 198 -30.74 -2.28 10.58
CA ILE A 198 -30.69 -1.06 11.42
C ILE A 198 -29.70 -1.20 12.59
N SER A 199 -29.34 -0.08 13.23
CA SER A 199 -28.46 -0.08 14.41
C SER A 199 -29.09 -0.86 15.57
N ARG A 200 -28.28 -1.33 16.53
CA ARG A 200 -28.79 -2.03 17.72
C ARG A 200 -29.68 -1.09 18.53
N GLU A 201 -29.26 0.16 18.71
CA GLU A 201 -29.96 1.18 19.47
C GLU A 201 -31.34 1.46 18.86
N ASP A 202 -31.42 1.57 17.53
CA ASP A 202 -32.70 1.78 16.83
C ASP A 202 -33.57 0.53 16.85
N LEU A 203 -32.98 -0.66 16.73
CA LEU A 203 -33.71 -1.93 16.83
C LEU A 203 -34.37 -2.06 18.20
N VAL A 204 -33.63 -1.79 19.28
CA VAL A 204 -34.15 -1.82 20.66
C VAL A 204 -35.28 -0.82 20.83
N LYS A 205 -35.11 0.43 20.37
CA LYS A 205 -36.17 1.45 20.42
C LYS A 205 -37.43 1.04 19.67
N ARG A 206 -37.29 0.48 18.46
CA ARG A 206 -38.44 0.05 17.64
C ARG A 206 -39.15 -1.15 18.23
N LEU A 207 -38.41 -2.15 18.73
CA LEU A 207 -38.97 -3.29 19.43
C LEU A 207 -39.70 -2.84 20.70
N GLU A 208 -39.10 -1.95 21.48
CA GLU A 208 -39.71 -1.36 22.68
C GLU A 208 -41.02 -0.63 22.33
N SER A 209 -41.02 0.24 21.32
CA SER A 209 -42.23 0.95 20.88
C SER A 209 -43.35 -0.02 20.48
N LYS A 210 -43.03 -1.00 19.63
CA LYS A 210 -44.00 -1.98 19.14
C LYS A 210 -44.57 -2.85 20.26
N LEU A 211 -43.74 -3.27 21.22
CA LEU A 211 -44.19 -4.06 22.37
C LEU A 211 -45.02 -3.22 23.36
N ARG A 212 -44.72 -1.91 23.52
CA ARG A 212 -45.55 -0.99 24.31
C ARG A 212 -46.91 -0.74 23.66
N GLU A 213 -46.97 -0.59 22.33
CA GLU A 213 -48.24 -0.51 21.58
C GLU A 213 -49.10 -1.76 21.83
N ILE A 214 -48.50 -2.96 21.71
CA ILE A 214 -49.18 -4.22 22.01
C ILE A 214 -49.66 -4.25 23.46
N SER A 215 -48.82 -3.82 24.41
CA SER A 215 -49.15 -3.77 25.83
C SER A 215 -50.32 -2.82 26.16
N ASN A 216 -50.55 -1.76 25.39
CA ASN A 216 -51.64 -0.81 25.61
C ASN A 216 -52.99 -1.32 25.10
N GLU A 217 -52.99 -2.31 24.19
CA GLU A 217 -54.20 -2.90 23.63
C GLU A 217 -54.74 -4.11 24.42
N ILE A 218 -54.05 -4.51 25.48
CA ILE A 218 -54.36 -5.68 26.29
C ILE A 218 -55.13 -5.28 27.54
N SER A 219 -56.31 -5.88 27.74
CA SER A 219 -57.14 -5.68 28.93
C SER A 219 -56.74 -6.56 30.12
N ASP A 220 -56.02 -7.66 29.89
CA ASP A 220 -55.57 -8.60 30.93
C ASP A 220 -54.25 -8.12 31.59
N GLU A 221 -54.31 -7.80 32.88
CA GLU A 221 -53.18 -7.31 33.67
C GLU A 221 -51.99 -8.30 33.75
N LYS A 222 -52.25 -9.60 33.64
CA LYS A 222 -51.22 -10.64 33.72
C LYS A 222 -50.46 -10.76 32.40
N GLU A 223 -51.16 -10.70 31.26
CA GLU A 223 -50.54 -10.61 29.93
C GLU A 223 -49.69 -9.33 29.79
N LYS A 224 -50.22 -8.20 30.30
CA LYS A 224 -49.52 -6.91 30.30
C LYS A 224 -48.18 -6.98 31.04
N LYS A 225 -48.14 -7.61 32.23
CA LYS A 225 -46.91 -7.80 33.00
C LYS A 225 -45.89 -8.72 32.31
N GLU A 226 -46.34 -9.76 31.60
CA GLU A 226 -45.46 -10.64 30.81
C GLU A 226 -44.78 -9.85 29.67
N LEU A 227 -45.51 -8.96 28.99
CA LEU A 227 -44.98 -8.08 27.95
C LEU A 227 -44.03 -6.99 28.49
N GLU A 228 -44.37 -6.36 29.61
CA GLU A 228 -43.47 -5.39 30.26
C GLU A 228 -42.15 -6.03 30.69
N LEU A 229 -42.20 -7.29 31.16
CA LEU A 229 -40.99 -8.06 31.48
C LEU A 229 -40.15 -8.35 30.23
N ALA A 230 -40.78 -8.66 29.09
CA ALA A 230 -40.08 -8.85 27.82
C ALA A 230 -39.35 -7.58 27.36
N VAL A 231 -40.03 -6.43 27.43
CA VAL A 231 -39.45 -5.12 27.11
C VAL A 231 -38.24 -4.87 28.00
N ARG A 232 -38.37 -5.10 29.32
CA ARG A 232 -37.24 -4.96 30.25
C ARG A 232 -36.09 -5.91 29.92
N LYS A 233 -36.36 -7.18 29.59
CA LYS A 233 -35.34 -8.15 29.19
C LYS A 233 -34.61 -7.72 27.92
N ILE A 234 -35.32 -7.18 26.91
CA ILE A 234 -34.72 -6.69 25.66
C ILE A 234 -33.85 -5.45 25.93
N ILE A 235 -34.31 -4.50 26.75
CA ILE A 235 -33.54 -3.31 27.12
C ILE A 235 -32.27 -3.68 27.89
N LEU A 236 -32.34 -4.68 28.78
CA LEU A 236 -31.23 -5.12 29.63
C LEU A 236 -30.35 -6.19 28.96
N ALA A 237 -30.74 -6.73 27.81
CA ALA A 237 -30.03 -7.78 27.10
C ALA A 237 -28.75 -7.22 26.47
N VAL A 238 -27.64 -7.38 27.19
CA VAL A 238 -26.30 -7.12 26.67
C VAL A 238 -25.75 -8.44 26.14
N PRO A 239 -25.53 -8.59 24.82
CA PRO A 239 -24.93 -9.80 24.27
C PRO A 239 -23.54 -10.01 24.86
N SER A 240 -23.16 -11.26 25.11
CA SER A 240 -21.77 -11.56 25.50
C SER A 240 -20.82 -11.20 24.36
N PRO A 241 -19.68 -10.56 24.65
CA PRO A 241 -18.70 -10.28 23.61
C PRO A 241 -18.10 -11.59 23.08
N LEU A 242 -17.92 -11.67 21.77
CA LEU A 242 -17.08 -12.72 21.16
C LEU A 242 -15.63 -12.30 21.20
N PRO A 243 -14.71 -13.17 21.65
CA PRO A 243 -13.31 -12.91 21.46
C PRO A 243 -12.96 -13.07 19.98
N TYR A 244 -12.07 -12.21 19.50
CA TYR A 244 -11.45 -12.30 18.19
C TYR A 244 -9.94 -12.11 18.34
N THR A 245 -9.19 -12.67 17.41
CA THR A 245 -7.72 -12.55 17.42
C THR A 245 -7.26 -11.85 16.16
N THR A 246 -6.34 -10.91 16.30
CA THR A 246 -5.63 -10.31 15.16
C THR A 246 -4.16 -10.64 15.27
N ARG A 247 -3.61 -11.29 14.25
CA ARG A 247 -2.16 -11.42 14.11
C ARG A 247 -1.60 -10.12 13.52
N PHE A 248 -0.47 -9.65 14.01
CA PHE A 248 0.23 -8.47 13.50
C PHE A 248 1.71 -8.81 13.28
N TYR A 249 2.47 -7.88 12.68
CA TYR A 249 3.89 -8.08 12.43
C TYR A 249 4.77 -6.94 12.93
N ASN A 250 5.99 -7.30 13.32
CA ASN A 250 7.10 -6.42 13.69
C ASN A 250 8.22 -6.60 12.67
N THR A 251 8.38 -5.66 11.73
CA THR A 251 9.43 -5.74 10.71
C THR A 251 9.71 -4.38 10.08
N HIS A 252 10.73 -4.31 9.23
CA HIS A 252 10.85 -3.26 8.23
C HIS A 252 10.44 -3.82 6.86
N LEU A 253 9.77 -3.01 6.05
CA LEU A 253 9.32 -3.41 4.73
C LEU A 253 10.06 -2.59 3.66
N GLN A 254 10.76 -3.25 2.74
CA GLN A 254 11.40 -2.61 1.58
C GLN A 254 10.44 -2.58 0.39
N GLY A 255 10.25 -1.40 -0.19
CA GLY A 255 9.55 -1.19 -1.46
C GLY A 255 10.47 -0.60 -2.52
N ILE A 256 10.19 -0.87 -3.79
CA ILE A 256 10.90 -0.34 -4.95
C ILE A 256 9.88 0.30 -5.88
N PHE A 257 10.25 1.42 -6.46
CA PHE A 257 9.41 2.13 -7.42
C PHE A 257 10.23 2.65 -8.59
N GLY A 258 9.52 2.87 -9.69
CA GLY A 258 10.04 3.56 -10.86
C GLY A 258 8.96 4.47 -11.43
N LEU A 259 9.30 5.70 -11.72
CA LEU A 259 8.47 6.62 -12.47
C LEU A 259 9.05 6.72 -13.87
N ALA A 260 8.32 6.23 -14.86
CA ALA A 260 8.62 6.46 -16.28
C ALA A 260 8.37 7.94 -16.61
N TYR A 261 9.31 8.79 -16.20
CA TYR A 261 9.20 10.25 -16.25
C TYR A 261 8.86 10.76 -17.65
N HIS A 262 9.44 10.17 -18.69
CA HIS A 262 9.16 10.52 -20.08
C HIS A 262 7.72 10.22 -20.55
N ARG A 263 6.94 9.42 -19.81
CA ARG A 263 5.55 9.08 -20.13
C ARG A 263 4.51 10.01 -19.53
N ILE A 264 4.89 10.81 -18.53
CA ILE A 264 3.97 11.71 -17.83
C ILE A 264 3.47 12.79 -18.79
N GLY A 265 2.15 12.93 -18.90
CA GLY A 265 1.48 13.82 -19.84
C GLY A 265 1.58 13.41 -21.30
N VAL A 266 2.05 12.19 -21.61
CA VAL A 266 2.21 11.67 -22.97
C VAL A 266 1.34 10.42 -23.17
N PHE A 267 0.48 10.45 -24.18
CA PHE A 267 -0.52 9.43 -24.48
C PHE A 267 -0.31 8.83 -25.87
N ARG A 268 -0.35 7.50 -25.97
CA ARG A 268 -0.17 6.76 -27.22
C ARG A 268 -1.46 6.06 -27.63
N ASN A 269 -2.01 6.42 -28.80
CA ASN A 269 -3.11 5.70 -29.42
C ASN A 269 -2.59 4.84 -30.58
N ALA A 270 -2.77 3.53 -30.52
CA ALA A 270 -2.25 2.59 -31.51
C ALA A 270 -3.12 1.33 -31.63
N GLY A 271 -3.46 0.96 -32.86
CA GLY A 271 -4.25 -0.26 -33.14
C GLY A 271 -5.59 -0.27 -32.40
N ASP A 272 -5.81 -1.33 -31.61
CA ASP A 272 -7.01 -1.58 -30.81
C ASP A 272 -6.95 -0.93 -29.42
N ARG A 273 -5.88 -0.21 -29.07
CA ARG A 273 -5.68 0.43 -27.77
C ARG A 273 -5.56 1.94 -27.91
N GLU A 274 -6.33 2.65 -27.10
CA GLU A 274 -6.25 4.09 -26.97
C GLU A 274 -5.92 4.46 -25.52
N GLU A 275 -4.95 5.35 -25.33
CA GLU A 275 -4.68 5.92 -24.03
C GLU A 275 -5.55 7.16 -23.83
N LEU A 276 -5.68 8.03 -24.82
CA LEU A 276 -6.55 9.21 -24.73
C LEU A 276 -7.75 9.05 -25.66
N GLU A 277 -8.97 9.15 -25.14
CA GLU A 277 -10.18 8.95 -25.94
C GLU A 277 -10.36 10.06 -26.99
N ASP A 278 -10.90 9.69 -28.16
CA ASP A 278 -11.14 10.62 -29.27
C ASP A 278 -11.98 11.85 -28.88
N ARG A 279 -12.92 11.70 -27.93
CA ARG A 279 -13.71 12.82 -27.38
C ARG A 279 -12.81 13.85 -26.70
N LEU A 280 -11.93 13.40 -25.80
CA LEU A 280 -11.01 14.26 -25.07
C LEU A 280 -9.96 14.87 -25.99
N ILE A 281 -9.48 14.11 -26.99
CA ILE A 281 -8.58 14.64 -28.02
C ILE A 281 -9.20 15.85 -28.71
N LYS A 282 -10.43 15.72 -29.23
CA LYS A 282 -11.11 16.83 -29.91
C LYS A 282 -11.30 18.03 -29.00
N GLU A 283 -11.73 17.81 -27.76
CA GLU A 283 -11.95 18.85 -26.77
C GLU A 283 -10.64 19.59 -26.42
N TYR A 284 -9.57 18.86 -26.11
CA TYR A 284 -8.30 19.44 -25.68
C TYR A 284 -7.44 19.98 -26.82
N GLU A 285 -7.58 19.46 -28.04
CA GLU A 285 -6.99 20.09 -29.24
C GLU A 285 -7.67 21.44 -29.51
N GLN A 286 -9.00 21.54 -29.42
CA GLN A 286 -9.72 22.81 -29.56
C GLN A 286 -9.31 23.82 -28.49
N LYS A 287 -9.18 23.38 -27.24
CA LYS A 287 -8.70 24.20 -26.12
C LYS A 287 -7.18 24.45 -26.14
N GLN A 288 -6.45 23.90 -27.10
CA GLN A 288 -4.99 24.01 -27.21
C GLN A 288 -4.22 23.50 -25.97
N VAL A 289 -4.78 22.54 -25.23
CA VAL A 289 -4.17 21.92 -24.05
C VAL A 289 -3.29 20.73 -24.42
N VAL A 290 -3.67 20.01 -25.48
CA VAL A 290 -2.97 18.83 -25.99
C VAL A 290 -2.52 19.08 -27.43
N GLU A 291 -1.37 18.54 -27.80
CA GLU A 291 -0.86 18.55 -29.17
C GLU A 291 -0.44 17.17 -29.66
N ARG A 292 -0.38 17.01 -30.98
CA ARG A 292 0.15 15.81 -31.62
C ARG A 292 1.66 15.94 -31.76
N VAL A 293 2.38 14.93 -31.28
CA VAL A 293 3.83 14.83 -31.43
C VAL A 293 4.12 14.12 -32.74
N LEU A 294 4.93 14.76 -33.60
CA LEU A 294 5.40 14.14 -34.83
C LEU A 294 6.34 12.97 -34.48
N THR A 295 5.98 11.78 -34.96
CA THR A 295 6.77 10.56 -34.79
C THR A 295 7.00 9.89 -36.13
N ASN A 296 8.16 9.24 -36.27
CA ASN A 296 8.47 8.41 -37.44
C ASN A 296 7.66 7.09 -37.43
N ASP A 297 7.11 6.71 -36.27
CA ASP A 297 6.25 5.55 -36.12
C ASP A 297 4.83 5.85 -36.64
N LYS A 298 4.55 5.43 -37.88
CA LYS A 298 3.20 5.55 -38.48
C LYS A 298 2.16 4.64 -37.83
N SER A 299 2.54 3.72 -36.94
CA SER A 299 1.62 2.78 -36.29
C SER A 299 0.90 3.36 -35.07
N ALA A 300 1.29 4.55 -34.62
CA ALA A 300 0.71 5.20 -33.45
C ALA A 300 0.66 6.72 -33.58
N THR A 301 -0.40 7.31 -33.02
CA THR A 301 -0.48 8.74 -32.80
C THR A 301 -0.11 9.04 -31.36
N ILE A 302 0.83 9.96 -31.16
CA ILE A 302 1.27 10.40 -29.84
C ILE A 302 0.66 11.77 -29.56
N TYR A 303 0.03 11.89 -28.40
CA TYR A 303 -0.52 13.14 -27.88
C TYR A 303 0.25 13.55 -26.63
N GLN A 304 0.51 14.84 -26.48
CA GLN A 304 1.24 15.37 -25.33
C GLN A 304 0.53 16.61 -24.78
N ILE A 305 0.50 16.75 -23.44
CA ILE A 305 0.08 17.99 -22.77
C ILE A 305 1.08 19.09 -23.13
N LYS A 306 0.60 20.19 -23.72
CA LYS A 306 1.46 21.30 -24.20
C LYS A 306 2.24 21.97 -23.08
N ASP A 307 1.59 22.15 -21.93
CA ASP A 307 2.23 22.74 -20.76
C ASP A 307 3.25 21.76 -20.17
N LYS A 308 4.53 21.98 -20.46
CA LYS A 308 5.64 21.18 -19.94
C LYS A 308 5.73 21.23 -18.41
N ASN A 309 5.26 22.31 -17.78
CA ASN A 309 5.27 22.43 -16.33
C ASN A 309 4.36 21.40 -15.67
N LYS A 310 3.29 20.95 -16.34
CA LYS A 310 2.41 19.89 -15.82
C LYS A 310 3.15 18.58 -15.54
N LYS A 311 4.13 18.24 -16.38
CA LYS A 311 4.95 17.02 -16.18
C LYS A 311 5.79 17.13 -14.91
N ILE A 312 6.43 18.29 -14.71
CA ILE A 312 7.25 18.60 -13.54
C ILE A 312 6.36 18.62 -12.29
N GLU A 313 5.26 19.39 -12.32
CA GLU A 313 4.27 19.50 -11.24
C GLU A 313 3.76 18.13 -10.79
N ARG A 314 3.33 17.28 -11.72
CA ARG A 314 2.86 15.90 -11.44
C ARG A 314 3.94 15.06 -10.77
N THR A 315 5.17 15.20 -11.22
CA THR A 315 6.33 14.46 -10.71
C THR A 315 6.74 14.93 -9.32
N GLU A 316 6.80 16.25 -9.09
CA GLU A 316 7.09 16.82 -7.78
C GLU A 316 6.07 16.36 -6.74
N LYS A 317 4.78 16.53 -7.05
CA LYS A 317 3.69 16.21 -6.13
C LYS A 317 3.68 14.73 -5.76
N ILE A 318 3.86 13.83 -6.72
CA ILE A 318 3.84 12.38 -6.42
C ILE A 318 5.05 11.93 -5.61
N LEU A 319 6.25 12.45 -5.90
CA LEU A 319 7.46 12.09 -5.16
C LEU A 319 7.46 12.69 -3.75
N ARG A 320 6.97 13.93 -3.58
CA ARG A 320 6.75 14.54 -2.26
C ARG A 320 5.74 13.73 -1.45
N SER A 321 4.61 13.36 -2.05
CA SER A 321 3.60 12.49 -1.40
C SER A 321 4.20 11.15 -0.96
N LEU A 322 5.10 10.57 -1.76
CA LEU A 322 5.78 9.33 -1.39
C LEU A 322 6.71 9.52 -0.18
N ALA A 323 7.40 10.66 -0.06
CA ALA A 323 8.28 10.95 1.06
C ALA A 323 7.52 11.09 2.41
N VAL A 324 6.23 11.46 2.36
CA VAL A 324 5.37 11.61 3.53
C VAL A 324 4.21 10.61 3.55
N LEU A 325 4.39 9.43 2.93
CA LEU A 325 3.36 8.42 2.72
C LEU A 325 2.49 8.17 3.97
N ARG A 326 1.17 8.20 3.77
CA ARG A 326 0.13 7.90 4.76
C ARG A 326 -0.79 6.81 4.24
N GLY A 327 -1.32 6.00 5.15
CA GLY A 327 -2.23 4.91 4.81
C GLY A 327 -2.04 3.73 5.73
N GLY A 328 -2.30 2.52 5.24
CA GLY A 328 -2.31 1.30 6.05
C GLY A 328 -3.72 0.86 6.44
N ALA A 329 -3.88 -0.43 6.72
CA ALA A 329 -5.14 -0.97 7.23
C ALA A 329 -5.22 -0.84 8.75
N LYS A 330 -6.45 -0.87 9.29
CA LYS A 330 -6.72 -0.90 10.73
C LYS A 330 -5.98 0.19 11.53
N GLN A 331 -5.88 1.41 10.97
CA GLN A 331 -5.16 2.53 11.60
C GLN A 331 -5.67 2.87 13.00
N ALA A 332 -6.98 2.77 13.26
CA ALA A 332 -7.53 2.97 14.61
C ALA A 332 -7.06 1.93 15.64
N GLN A 333 -6.66 0.72 15.20
CA GLN A 333 -6.17 -0.34 16.08
C GLN A 333 -4.64 -0.31 16.23
N PHE A 334 -3.90 -0.03 15.15
CA PHE A 334 -2.44 -0.19 15.12
C PHE A 334 -1.64 1.11 14.94
N GLY A 335 -2.25 2.19 14.45
CA GLY A 335 -1.60 3.50 14.30
C GLY A 335 -0.26 3.47 13.55
N THR A 336 -0.07 2.54 12.62
CA THR A 336 1.25 2.26 12.04
C THR A 336 1.68 3.40 11.12
N ASP A 337 2.86 3.96 11.41
CA ASP A 337 3.53 4.96 10.57
C ASP A 337 4.17 4.30 9.34
N VAL A 338 3.66 4.61 8.14
CA VAL A 338 4.14 4.07 6.86
C VAL A 338 5.03 5.05 6.09
N SER A 339 5.44 6.17 6.70
CA SER A 339 6.35 7.11 6.04
C SER A 339 7.75 6.50 5.86
N PRO A 340 8.40 6.72 4.70
CA PRO A 340 9.77 6.27 4.46
C PRO A 340 10.75 6.68 5.55
N LYS A 341 11.52 5.71 6.04
CA LYS A 341 12.58 5.88 7.03
C LYS A 341 13.95 5.91 6.39
N VAL A 342 14.08 5.16 5.31
CA VAL A 342 15.21 5.23 4.37
C VAL A 342 14.64 5.39 2.97
N MET A 343 15.27 6.19 2.14
CA MET A 343 14.96 6.33 0.72
C MET A 343 16.25 6.45 -0.08
N ILE A 344 16.39 5.67 -1.14
CA ILE A 344 17.48 5.79 -2.11
C ILE A 344 16.84 6.08 -3.46
N ILE A 345 17.24 7.16 -4.12
CA ILE A 345 16.58 7.64 -5.33
C ILE A 345 17.57 8.27 -6.31
N ALA A 346 17.36 8.02 -7.60
CA ALA A 346 18.17 8.59 -8.69
C ALA A 346 17.38 8.69 -10.00
N GLY A 347 17.79 9.61 -10.87
CA GLY A 347 17.36 9.70 -12.26
C GLY A 347 18.22 8.84 -13.18
N LEU A 348 17.57 8.10 -14.09
CA LEU A 348 18.18 7.14 -15.01
C LEU A 348 17.73 7.34 -16.46
N THR A 349 18.54 6.81 -17.38
CA THR A 349 18.23 6.69 -18.81
C THR A 349 17.51 5.40 -19.18
N CYS A 350 17.33 4.46 -18.25
CA CYS A 350 16.69 3.15 -18.49
C CYS A 350 15.60 2.85 -17.46
N GLY A 351 14.66 1.97 -17.84
CA GLY A 351 13.53 1.57 -16.99
C GLY A 351 13.79 0.40 -16.03
N ASN A 352 15.05 0.02 -15.81
CA ASN A 352 15.40 -1.01 -14.84
C ASN A 352 15.31 -0.46 -13.42
N LEU A 353 14.61 -1.15 -12.53
CA LEU A 353 14.50 -0.78 -11.12
C LEU A 353 15.71 -1.32 -10.33
N ILE A 354 16.80 -0.57 -10.35
CA ILE A 354 18.12 -1.07 -9.92
C ILE A 354 18.29 -1.26 -8.41
N PHE A 355 17.53 -0.54 -7.58
CA PHE A 355 17.71 -0.53 -6.13
C PHE A 355 16.91 -1.63 -5.40
N ASN A 356 17.11 -2.89 -5.81
CA ASN A 356 16.46 -4.04 -5.19
C ASN A 356 17.35 -4.69 -4.11
N ASP A 357 16.73 -5.33 -3.11
CA ASP A 357 17.39 -6.16 -2.08
C ASP A 357 18.60 -5.46 -1.40
N LEU A 358 18.38 -4.23 -0.95
CA LEU A 358 19.43 -3.39 -0.38
C LEU A 358 19.44 -3.37 1.14
N PHE A 359 18.46 -4.00 1.78
CA PHE A 359 18.33 -4.02 3.23
C PHE A 359 18.25 -5.44 3.76
N GLU A 360 18.76 -5.63 4.97
CA GLU A 360 18.66 -6.88 5.71
C GLU A 360 18.42 -6.63 7.18
N ASP A 361 17.73 -7.56 7.83
CA ASP A 361 17.58 -7.56 9.28
C ASP A 361 18.75 -8.33 9.88
N ALA A 362 19.67 -7.62 10.52
CA ALA A 362 20.76 -8.28 11.23
C ALA A 362 20.18 -8.98 12.46
N LYS A 363 20.41 -10.29 12.53
CA LYS A 363 20.01 -11.07 13.70
C LYS A 363 20.76 -10.57 14.92
N GLU A 364 20.05 -10.52 16.03
CA GLU A 364 20.66 -10.53 17.36
C GLU A 364 21.54 -11.79 17.46
N LEU A 365 22.84 -11.64 17.24
CA LEU A 365 23.80 -12.66 17.64
C LEU A 365 23.96 -12.51 19.14
N VAL A 366 23.19 -13.27 19.91
CA VAL A 366 23.56 -13.60 21.28
C VAL A 366 24.75 -14.56 21.16
N THR A 367 25.96 -14.01 21.07
CA THR A 367 27.12 -14.82 21.42
C THR A 367 27.04 -15.06 22.94
N ASN A 368 27.28 -16.27 23.42
CA ASN A 368 27.60 -16.42 24.83
C ASN A 368 28.91 -15.66 25.07
N PRO A 369 29.08 -14.94 26.20
CA PRO A 369 30.38 -14.35 26.52
C PRO A 369 31.45 -15.43 26.39
N ARG A 370 32.41 -15.21 25.50
CA ARG A 370 33.57 -16.09 25.34
C ARG A 370 34.68 -15.51 26.19
N GLU A 371 35.20 -16.33 27.11
CA GLU A 371 36.46 -16.03 27.76
C GLU A 371 37.56 -16.07 26.69
N GLN A 372 38.14 -14.91 26.38
CA GLN A 372 39.33 -14.83 25.56
C GLN A 372 40.52 -14.71 26.50
N LYS A 373 41.46 -15.66 26.38
CA LYS A 373 42.71 -15.63 27.14
C LYS A 373 43.72 -14.76 26.41
N THR A 374 43.97 -13.56 26.95
CA THR A 374 45.01 -12.66 26.45
C THR A 374 46.10 -12.58 27.52
N GLY A 375 47.15 -13.40 27.37
CA GLY A 375 48.15 -13.57 28.43
C GLY A 375 47.61 -14.38 29.62
N ASP A 376 47.85 -13.91 30.86
CA ASP A 376 47.37 -14.55 32.10
C ASP A 376 46.02 -14.00 32.61
N ILE A 377 45.37 -13.13 31.83
CA ILE A 377 44.11 -12.50 32.19
C ILE A 377 42.98 -13.09 31.34
N PHE A 378 41.89 -13.50 31.99
CA PHE A 378 40.63 -13.89 31.35
C PHE A 378 39.80 -12.62 31.10
N GLU A 379 39.59 -12.25 29.84
CA GLU A 379 38.72 -11.13 29.48
C GLU A 379 37.35 -11.68 29.07
N VAL A 380 36.30 -11.19 29.72
CA VAL A 380 34.90 -11.44 29.32
C VAL A 380 34.59 -10.46 28.20
N VAL A 381 34.60 -10.94 26.96
CA VAL A 381 34.17 -10.13 25.82
C VAL A 381 32.64 -10.10 25.83
N GLU A 382 32.06 -8.97 26.23
CA GLU A 382 30.61 -8.75 26.12
C GLU A 382 30.18 -8.86 24.65
N SER A 383 29.18 -9.70 24.44
CA SER A 383 28.50 -9.91 23.18
C SER A 383 27.77 -8.63 22.77
N LYS A 384 28.31 -7.92 21.79
CA LYS A 384 27.62 -6.76 21.20
C LYS A 384 26.34 -7.24 20.53
N VAL A 385 25.19 -6.85 21.10
CA VAL A 385 23.88 -6.98 20.47
C VAL A 385 23.91 -6.28 19.10
N MET A 386 24.02 -7.07 18.03
CA MET A 386 24.02 -6.60 16.64
C MET A 386 22.62 -6.71 16.03
N GLY A 387 21.58 -6.40 16.82
CA GLY A 387 20.21 -6.32 16.33
C GLY A 387 19.99 -5.03 15.53
N GLY A 388 19.26 -5.11 14.42
CA GLY A 388 18.75 -3.94 13.70
C GLY A 388 18.90 -4.01 12.18
N THR A 389 18.19 -3.14 11.49
CA THR A 389 18.22 -3.09 10.02
C THR A 389 19.56 -2.55 9.52
N ARG A 390 20.14 -3.20 8.51
CA ARG A 390 21.38 -2.80 7.85
C ARG A 390 21.14 -2.56 6.37
N ILE A 391 21.93 -1.66 5.79
CA ILE A 391 22.07 -1.55 4.34
C ILE A 391 23.18 -2.48 3.86
N LYS A 392 22.92 -3.23 2.78
CA LYS A 392 23.92 -4.06 2.09
C LYS A 392 24.85 -3.16 1.28
N LEU A 393 25.78 -2.50 1.97
CA LEU A 393 26.62 -1.43 1.40
C LEU A 393 27.40 -1.88 0.15
N ASN A 394 27.94 -3.10 0.15
CA ASN A 394 28.65 -3.64 -1.01
C ASN A 394 27.73 -3.87 -2.22
N THR A 395 26.51 -4.37 -1.99
CA THR A 395 25.50 -4.53 -3.04
C THR A 395 25.11 -3.18 -3.64
N LEU A 396 24.93 -2.15 -2.81
CA LEU A 396 24.66 -0.79 -3.26
C LEU A 396 25.82 -0.25 -4.12
N LYS A 397 27.06 -0.35 -3.64
CA LYS A 397 28.27 0.08 -4.38
C LYS A 397 28.35 -0.60 -5.75
N GLN A 398 28.18 -1.91 -5.81
CA GLN A 398 28.19 -2.69 -7.06
C GLN A 398 27.07 -2.24 -8.01
N THR A 399 25.86 -2.08 -7.49
CA THR A 399 24.70 -1.64 -8.28
C THR A 399 24.93 -0.26 -8.89
N ILE A 400 25.47 0.70 -8.13
CA ILE A 400 25.77 2.03 -8.67
C ILE A 400 26.90 1.95 -9.71
N CYS A 401 27.92 1.12 -9.48
CA CYS A 401 29.01 0.91 -10.42
C CYS A 401 28.56 0.29 -11.75
N ASP A 402 27.69 -0.72 -11.69
CA ASP A 402 27.18 -1.42 -12.87
C ASP A 402 26.29 -0.52 -13.75
N TYR A 403 25.62 0.46 -13.13
CA TYR A 403 24.71 1.40 -13.81
C TYR A 403 25.26 2.83 -13.91
N ALA A 404 26.55 3.05 -13.67
CA ALA A 404 27.17 4.38 -13.69
C ALA A 404 26.97 5.12 -15.03
N ASP A 405 26.95 4.38 -16.15
CA ASP A 405 26.67 4.95 -17.46
C ASP A 405 25.19 5.29 -17.68
N ARG A 406 24.28 4.80 -16.83
CA ARG A 406 22.84 4.99 -16.96
C ARG A 406 22.24 5.98 -15.96
N ILE A 407 22.91 6.22 -14.84
CA ILE A 407 22.54 7.21 -13.83
C ILE A 407 22.91 8.61 -14.32
N VAL A 408 21.97 9.57 -14.24
CA VAL A 408 22.13 10.94 -14.76
C VAL A 408 21.97 12.03 -13.70
N THR A 409 21.60 11.65 -12.48
CA THR A 409 21.60 12.53 -11.30
C THR A 409 22.58 11.96 -10.27
N PRO A 410 22.95 12.72 -9.23
CA PRO A 410 23.46 12.09 -8.02
C PRO A 410 22.49 11.01 -7.51
N VAL A 411 23.04 10.02 -6.81
CA VAL A 411 22.26 9.05 -6.04
C VAL A 411 22.03 9.63 -4.65
N TYR A 412 20.78 10.00 -4.36
CA TYR A 412 20.42 10.58 -3.06
C TYR A 412 19.99 9.47 -2.11
N ILE A 413 20.63 9.42 -0.94
CA ILE A 413 20.36 8.47 0.14
C ILE A 413 19.83 9.27 1.33
N GLY A 414 18.53 9.22 1.53
CA GLY A 414 17.83 9.80 2.67
C GLY A 414 17.68 8.80 3.80
N ILE A 415 18.16 9.12 5.01
CA ILE A 415 18.01 8.30 6.22
C ILE A 415 17.45 9.15 7.35
N ARG A 416 16.40 8.67 8.01
CA ARG A 416 15.99 9.19 9.31
C ARG A 416 16.91 8.59 10.37
N SER A 417 17.58 9.45 11.14
CA SER A 417 18.57 9.02 12.15
C SER A 417 17.96 8.01 13.14
N GLY A 418 18.74 6.96 13.46
CA GLY A 418 18.36 5.91 14.40
C GLY A 418 17.52 4.76 13.81
N TYR A 419 17.27 4.74 12.50
CA TYR A 419 16.51 3.67 11.83
C TYR A 419 17.36 2.55 11.25
N LEU A 420 18.60 2.85 10.86
CA LEU A 420 19.59 1.82 10.58
C LEU A 420 20.41 1.55 11.85
N SER A 421 20.99 0.36 11.95
CA SER A 421 21.94 0.09 13.03
C SER A 421 23.10 1.10 12.98
N ASN A 422 23.57 1.53 14.16
CA ASN A 422 24.65 2.52 14.28
C ASN A 422 25.89 2.14 13.47
N GLU A 423 26.23 0.84 13.42
CA GLU A 423 27.37 0.38 12.62
C GLU A 423 27.13 0.57 11.12
N SER A 424 25.97 0.17 10.62
CA SER A 424 25.61 0.30 9.21
C SER A 424 25.52 1.76 8.76
N GLU A 425 24.94 2.64 9.59
CA GLU A 425 24.89 4.08 9.32
C GLU A 425 26.30 4.71 9.31
N ASN A 426 27.17 4.32 10.25
CA ASN A 426 28.56 4.79 10.29
C ASN A 426 29.39 4.32 9.10
N GLU A 427 29.24 3.06 8.67
CA GLU A 427 29.89 2.53 7.47
C GLU A 427 29.50 3.31 6.21
N LEU A 428 28.19 3.60 6.06
CA LEU A 428 27.66 4.38 4.97
C LEU A 428 28.22 5.82 4.98
N ILE A 429 28.18 6.50 6.13
CA ILE A 429 28.71 7.86 6.29
C ILE A 429 30.20 7.91 5.94
N LYS A 430 31.00 6.94 6.45
CA LYS A 430 32.44 6.85 6.16
C LYS A 430 32.71 6.68 4.68
N TRP A 431 31.91 5.87 3.99
CA TRP A 431 32.03 5.66 2.55
C TRP A 431 31.70 6.94 1.76
N ILE A 432 30.58 7.60 2.07
CA ILE A 432 30.17 8.82 1.35
C ILE A 432 31.18 9.96 1.54
N LYS A 433 31.76 10.10 2.74
CA LYS A 433 32.80 11.11 3.01
C LYS A 433 34.13 10.83 2.31
N ASN A 434 34.42 9.58 1.94
CA ASN A 434 35.69 9.17 1.33
C ASN A 434 35.48 8.29 0.08
N PRO A 435 35.03 8.86 -1.04
CA PRO A 435 34.68 8.12 -2.26
C PRO A 435 35.88 7.62 -3.07
N GLN A 436 37.13 7.88 -2.67
CA GLN A 436 38.32 7.44 -3.44
C GLN A 436 38.54 5.91 -3.46
N LYS A 437 37.74 5.14 -2.71
CA LYS A 437 37.91 3.69 -2.50
C LYS A 437 36.94 2.79 -3.30
N TRP A 438 36.30 3.31 -4.35
CA TRP A 438 35.21 2.59 -5.04
C TRP A 438 35.62 1.32 -5.80
N GLN A 439 36.86 1.17 -6.27
CA GLN A 439 37.28 0.01 -7.08
C GLN A 439 37.97 -1.10 -6.27
N ASP A 440 38.84 -0.74 -5.32
CA ASP A 440 39.54 -1.73 -4.48
C ASP A 440 38.57 -2.48 -3.56
N ASP A 441 37.52 -1.83 -3.05
CA ASP A 441 36.53 -2.47 -2.16
C ASP A 441 35.56 -3.40 -2.92
N VAL A 442 35.30 -3.16 -4.21
CA VAL A 442 34.26 -3.88 -4.99
C VAL A 442 34.82 -5.15 -5.65
N PHE A 443 36.07 -5.12 -6.09
CA PHE A 443 36.74 -6.23 -6.78
C PHE A 443 38.00 -6.76 -6.06
N GLY A 444 38.36 -6.21 -4.88
CA GLY A 444 39.62 -6.48 -4.19
C GLY A 444 39.79 -7.85 -3.54
N ASN A 445 38.74 -8.67 -3.45
CA ASN A 445 38.93 -10.10 -3.19
C ASN A 445 39.11 -10.80 -4.54
N LYS A 446 40.35 -10.80 -5.04
CA LYS A 446 40.78 -11.79 -6.03
C LYS A 446 40.41 -13.16 -5.48
N ILE A 447 39.41 -13.79 -6.08
CA ILE A 447 39.20 -15.22 -5.94
C ILE A 447 40.54 -15.84 -6.41
N ASN A 448 41.29 -16.44 -5.49
CA ASN A 448 42.40 -17.32 -5.81
C ASN A 448 41.80 -18.59 -6.44
N THR A 449 41.30 -18.48 -7.65
CA THR A 449 41.13 -19.61 -8.55
C THR A 449 42.13 -19.40 -9.66
N THR A 450 43.20 -20.19 -9.63
CA THR A 450 44.13 -20.33 -10.73
C THR A 450 43.32 -20.56 -12.02
N PRO A 451 43.29 -19.63 -12.99
CA PRO A 451 42.58 -19.85 -14.22
C PRO A 451 43.51 -20.65 -15.13
N THR A 452 43.13 -21.88 -15.47
CA THR A 452 43.61 -22.50 -16.70
C THR A 452 43.17 -21.61 -17.87
N LYS A 453 44.17 -20.98 -18.51
CA LYS A 453 44.08 -20.15 -19.71
C LYS A 453 43.17 -20.80 -20.77
N PRO A 454 42.38 -19.99 -21.50
CA PRO A 454 42.71 -19.86 -22.91
C PRO A 454 42.87 -18.41 -23.33
N GLU A 455 43.76 -18.20 -24.30
CA GLU A 455 44.22 -16.91 -24.78
C GLU A 455 43.12 -16.13 -25.48
N VAL A 456 42.82 -14.94 -24.95
CA VAL A 456 42.15 -13.87 -25.69
C VAL A 456 43.04 -12.63 -25.61
N LYS A 457 43.29 -12.02 -26.77
CA LYS A 457 44.22 -10.90 -26.98
C LYS A 457 43.89 -9.68 -26.08
N PRO A 458 44.90 -8.91 -25.66
CA PRO A 458 44.71 -7.77 -24.76
C PRO A 458 43.98 -6.63 -25.46
N GLY A 459 42.69 -6.45 -25.13
CA GLY A 459 41.96 -5.21 -25.34
C GLY A 459 42.25 -4.26 -24.18
N THR A 460 42.63 -3.02 -24.51
CA THR A 460 42.87 -1.89 -23.61
C THR A 460 41.87 -1.83 -22.44
N THR A 461 42.36 -2.05 -21.23
CA THR A 461 41.63 -1.78 -19.99
C THR A 461 41.60 -0.27 -19.77
N THR A 462 40.60 0.41 -20.32
CA THR A 462 40.32 1.79 -19.95
C THR A 462 39.75 1.79 -18.53
N THR A 463 40.49 2.42 -17.61
CA THR A 463 40.08 2.65 -16.23
C THR A 463 38.74 3.38 -16.17
N LYS A 464 37.69 2.71 -15.68
CA LYS A 464 36.33 3.27 -15.41
C LYS A 464 36.34 4.26 -14.22
N THR A 465 37.31 5.15 -14.13
CA THR A 465 37.46 6.07 -12.97
C THR A 465 36.84 7.44 -13.19
N SER A 466 36.51 7.84 -14.42
CA SER A 466 36.13 9.24 -14.72
C SER A 466 34.64 9.55 -14.80
N ASN A 467 33.73 8.60 -14.53
CA ASN A 467 32.28 8.78 -14.77
C ASN A 467 31.38 8.16 -13.67
N MET A 468 31.85 8.11 -12.42
CA MET A 468 31.01 7.64 -11.32
C MET A 468 29.98 8.71 -10.91
N PRO A 469 28.72 8.34 -10.66
CA PRO A 469 27.73 9.30 -10.15
C PRO A 469 28.08 9.72 -8.72
N GLU A 470 27.80 10.99 -8.41
CA GLU A 470 27.88 11.51 -7.05
C GLU A 470 26.86 10.80 -6.13
N VAL A 471 27.19 10.64 -4.86
CA VAL A 471 26.30 10.04 -3.85
C VAL A 471 26.16 11.00 -2.67
N CYS A 472 24.92 11.33 -2.30
CA CYS A 472 24.62 12.32 -1.27
C CYS A 472 23.84 11.69 -0.10
N LEU A 473 24.20 12.06 1.13
CA LEU A 473 23.51 11.62 2.34
C LEU A 473 22.65 12.76 2.91
N THR A 474 21.40 12.46 3.26
CA THR A 474 20.41 13.45 3.67
C THR A 474 19.24 12.79 4.44
N SER A 475 18.11 13.47 4.64
CA SER A 475 16.84 12.90 5.10
C SER A 475 15.98 12.39 3.92
N PRO A 476 14.99 11.50 4.12
CA PRO A 476 14.14 11.01 3.03
C PRO A 476 13.41 12.11 2.25
N VAL A 477 12.95 13.17 2.92
CA VAL A 477 12.26 14.30 2.27
C VAL A 477 13.23 15.14 1.46
N GLU A 478 14.38 15.47 2.05
CA GLU A 478 15.39 16.29 1.38
C GLU A 478 16.06 15.54 0.21
N ALA A 479 16.18 14.21 0.25
CA ALA A 479 16.57 13.39 -0.91
C ALA A 479 15.65 13.59 -2.11
N VAL A 480 14.34 13.70 -1.87
CA VAL A 480 13.36 13.98 -2.93
C VAL A 480 13.51 15.41 -3.43
N GLU A 481 13.64 16.41 -2.55
CA GLU A 481 13.80 17.81 -2.97
C GLU A 481 15.07 18.02 -3.82
N LEU A 482 16.21 17.48 -3.38
CA LEU A 482 17.48 17.58 -4.13
C LEU A 482 17.39 16.88 -5.49
N LEU A 483 16.70 15.74 -5.57
CA LEU A 483 16.44 15.10 -6.84
C LEU A 483 15.58 15.99 -7.75
N LEU A 484 14.50 16.57 -7.23
CA LEU A 484 13.58 17.40 -8.01
C LEU A 484 14.27 18.64 -8.57
N VAL A 485 15.15 19.28 -7.78
CA VAL A 485 16.02 20.35 -8.27
C VAL A 485 16.82 19.87 -9.48
N LYS A 486 17.47 18.70 -9.37
CA LYS A 486 18.29 18.17 -10.48
C LYS A 486 17.45 17.74 -11.69
N VAL A 487 16.26 17.22 -11.48
CA VAL A 487 15.32 16.87 -12.56
C VAL A 487 14.89 18.13 -13.32
N ASN A 488 14.60 19.22 -12.61
CA ASN A 488 14.24 20.50 -13.22
C ASN A 488 15.43 21.11 -14.01
N GLU A 489 16.66 21.00 -13.49
CA GLU A 489 17.88 21.39 -14.22
C GLU A 489 18.11 20.58 -15.50
N LEU A 490 17.68 19.32 -15.56
CA LEU A 490 17.85 18.46 -16.74
C LEU A 490 16.75 18.65 -17.80
N GLU A 491 15.62 19.28 -17.45
CA GLU A 491 14.53 19.59 -18.38
C GLU A 491 14.64 20.97 -19.02
N ASN A 492 15.26 21.93 -18.31
CA ASN A 492 15.56 23.27 -18.81
C ASN A 492 16.91 23.29 -19.52
#